data_AF-A0A377ATE7-F1
#
_entry.id   AF-A0A377ATE7-F1
#
_cell.length_a   1.000
_cell.length_b   1.000
_cell.length_c   1.000
_cell.angle_alpha   90.00
_cell.angle_beta   90.00
_cell.angle_gamma   90.00
#
_symmetry.space_group_name_H-M   'P 1'
#
loop_
_entity.id
_entity.type
_entity.pdbx_description
1 polymer ?
#
loop_
_entity_poly.entity_id
_entity_poly.type
_entity_poly.pdbx_seq_one_letter_code
_entity_poly.pdbx_strand_id
1 'polypeptide(L)'
;MKLLEYNADTPTSLYESAYFQWLWLEDARRSGIIPRDADQYNAIQERLISRFSELYSREPFYFCCCQDTDEDRSTVLYLQDCASRQGRSRGLSTLKISVWASAAY
;
A
#
# COMPACT_ATOMS: atom_id res chain seq x y z
N MET A 1 5.80 -27.01 -5.69
CA MET A 1 5.41 -25.82 -4.89
C MET A 1 4.60 -26.29 -3.70
N LYS A 2 4.94 -25.86 -2.48
CA LYS A 2 4.20 -26.20 -1.25
C LYS A 2 3.92 -24.90 -0.51
N LEU A 3 2.67 -24.66 -0.12
CA LEU A 3 2.28 -23.53 0.71
C LEU A 3 2.54 -23.88 2.18
N LEU A 4 3.31 -23.05 2.87
CA LEU A 4 3.67 -23.28 4.28
C LEU A 4 2.72 -22.56 5.23
N GLU A 5 2.35 -21.33 4.90
CA GLU A 5 1.51 -20.44 5.72
C GLU A 5 0.79 -19.44 4.81
N TYR A 6 -0.38 -18.95 5.26
CA TYR A 6 -1.12 -17.86 4.62
C TYR A 6 -1.45 -16.78 5.66
N ASN A 7 -0.62 -15.73 5.70
CA ASN A 7 -0.78 -14.60 6.60
C ASN A 7 -1.80 -13.61 6.04
N ALA A 8 -3.09 -13.88 6.26
CA ALA A 8 -4.18 -13.03 5.76
C ALA A 8 -4.40 -11.76 6.59
N ASP A 9 -3.96 -11.77 7.86
CA ASP A 9 -4.29 -10.74 8.86
C ASP A 9 -3.28 -9.60 8.92
N THR A 10 -2.04 -9.84 8.47
CA THR A 10 -0.95 -8.85 8.55
C THR A 10 -0.42 -8.51 7.15
N PRO A 11 -0.31 -7.22 6.78
CA PRO A 11 0.22 -6.81 5.48
C PRO A 11 1.76 -6.83 5.45
N THR A 12 2.36 -7.93 5.92
CA THR A 12 3.82 -8.06 6.02
C THR A 12 4.47 -7.88 4.65
N SER A 13 5.50 -7.03 4.56
CA SER A 13 6.23 -6.70 3.33
C SER A 13 5.40 -6.06 2.21
N LEU A 14 4.20 -5.54 2.51
CA LEU A 14 3.29 -5.00 1.49
C LEU A 14 3.89 -3.77 0.80
N TYR A 15 4.33 -2.79 1.58
CA TYR A 15 4.92 -1.56 1.06
C TYR A 15 6.19 -1.84 0.25
N GLU A 16 7.03 -2.72 0.78
CA GLU A 16 8.29 -3.16 0.19
C GLU A 16 8.05 -3.78 -1.18
N SER A 17 7.10 -4.72 -1.26
CA SER A 17 6.84 -5.51 -2.47
C SER A 17 6.10 -4.72 -3.53
N ALA A 18 5.25 -3.78 -3.13
CA ALA A 18 4.39 -3.04 -4.06
C ALA A 18 5.05 -1.75 -4.57
N TYR A 19 5.74 -1.00 -3.71
CA TYR A 19 6.23 0.33 -4.05
C TYR A 19 7.75 0.44 -3.98
N PHE A 20 8.39 0.00 -2.90
CA PHE A 20 9.84 0.15 -2.76
C PHE A 20 10.62 -0.62 -3.83
N GLN A 21 10.21 -1.86 -4.13
CA GLN A 21 10.77 -2.65 -5.23
C GLN A 21 10.55 -1.99 -6.60
N TRP A 22 9.42 -1.32 -6.80
CA TRP A 22 9.14 -0.56 -8.02
C TRP A 22 10.08 0.63 -8.17
N LEU A 23 10.34 1.38 -7.10
CA LEU A 23 11.30 2.48 -7.11
C LEU A 23 12.70 2.00 -7.50
N TRP A 24 13.14 0.90 -6.89
CA TRP A 24 14.41 0.27 -7.26
C TRP A 24 14.43 -0.15 -8.73
N LEU A 25 13.36 -0.78 -9.23
CA LEU A 25 13.25 -1.22 -10.62
C LEU A 25 13.40 -0.03 -11.58
N GLU A 26 12.72 1.09 -11.29
CA GLU A 26 12.79 2.31 -12.10
C GLU A 26 14.20 2.91 -12.10
N ASP A 27 14.86 3.00 -10.95
CA ASP A 27 16.22 3.51 -10.85
C ASP A 27 17.23 2.59 -11.55
N ALA A 28 17.05 1.27 -11.41
CA ALA A 28 17.88 0.27 -12.09
C ALA A 28 17.70 0.31 -13.62
N ARG A 29 16.47 0.49 -14.12
CA ARG A 29 16.19 0.72 -15.55
C ARG A 29 16.86 2.00 -16.05
N ARG A 30 16.74 3.09 -15.30
CA ARG A 30 17.32 4.40 -15.65
C ARG A 30 18.84 4.39 -15.69
N SER A 31 19.47 3.69 -14.74
CA SER A 31 20.93 3.53 -14.67
C SER A 31 21.48 2.48 -15.64
N GLY A 32 20.62 1.70 -16.31
CA GLY A 32 21.03 0.67 -17.27
C GLY A 32 21.61 -0.59 -16.61
N ILE A 33 21.39 -0.78 -15.31
CA ILE A 33 21.84 -1.97 -14.56
C ILE A 33 21.00 -3.21 -14.94
N ILE A 34 19.75 -2.99 -15.35
CA ILE A 34 18.83 -4.03 -15.81
C ILE A 34 18.23 -3.66 -17.19
N PRO A 35 17.65 -4.63 -17.92
CA PRO A 35 16.94 -4.34 -19.17
C PRO A 35 15.88 -3.26 -19.00
N ARG A 36 15.73 -2.41 -20.02
CA ARG A 36 14.78 -1.30 -20.02
C ARG A 36 13.33 -1.74 -20.06
N ASP A 37 13.08 -2.92 -20.62
CA ASP A 37 11.78 -3.57 -20.52
C ASP A 37 11.65 -4.05 -19.07
N ALA A 38 12.20 -5.19 -18.64
CA ALA A 38 12.06 -5.73 -17.26
C ALA A 38 10.64 -5.60 -16.64
N ASP A 39 10.34 -6.22 -15.50
CA ASP A 39 9.07 -5.92 -14.81
C ASP A 39 9.16 -6.30 -13.34
N GLN A 40 8.25 -5.78 -12.54
CA GLN A 40 8.11 -6.10 -11.13
C GLN A 40 7.45 -7.47 -10.89
N TYR A 41 6.82 -8.06 -11.93
CA TYR A 41 6.12 -9.35 -11.89
C TYR A 41 4.98 -9.46 -10.86
N ASN A 42 4.48 -8.32 -10.37
CA ASN A 42 3.30 -8.27 -9.54
C ASN A 42 2.42 -7.07 -9.94
N ALA A 43 1.18 -7.07 -9.47
CA ALA A 43 0.19 -6.01 -9.75
C ALA A 43 -0.45 -5.53 -8.44
N ILE A 44 0.33 -5.46 -7.36
CA ILE A 44 -0.21 -5.22 -6.01
C ILE A 44 -0.85 -3.84 -5.94
N GLN A 45 -0.17 -2.80 -6.43
CA GLN A 45 -0.68 -1.43 -6.38
C GLN A 45 -1.98 -1.27 -7.20
N GLU A 46 -1.99 -1.80 -8.42
CA GLU A 46 -3.15 -1.74 -9.32
C GLU A 46 -4.35 -2.45 -8.69
N ARG A 47 -4.12 -3.62 -8.08
CA ARG A 47 -5.17 -4.39 -7.39
C ARG A 47 -5.66 -3.70 -6.12
N LEU A 48 -4.78 -3.06 -5.35
CA LEU A 48 -5.19 -2.26 -4.19
C LEU A 48 -6.07 -1.07 -4.61
N ILE A 49 -5.65 -0.31 -5.62
CA ILE A 49 -6.43 0.84 -6.13
C ILE A 49 -7.79 0.38 -6.63
N SER A 50 -7.83 -0.71 -7.43
CA SER A 50 -9.09 -1.30 -7.92
C SER A 50 -9.98 -1.72 -6.77
N ARG A 51 -9.42 -2.41 -5.76
CA ARG A 51 -10.20 -2.90 -4.64
C ARG A 51 -10.76 -1.78 -3.78
N PHE A 52 -9.97 -0.75 -3.51
CA PHE A 52 -10.44 0.43 -2.79
C PHE A 52 -11.58 1.12 -3.55
N SER A 53 -11.51 1.20 -4.89
CA SER A 53 -12.60 1.74 -5.74
C SER A 53 -13.92 1.01 -5.56
N GLU A 54 -13.87 -0.31 -5.40
CA GLU A 54 -15.06 -1.13 -5.14
C GLU A 54 -15.59 -0.97 -3.71
N LEU A 55 -14.69 -0.72 -2.75
CA LEU A 55 -15.03 -0.52 -1.34
C LEU A 55 -15.48 0.91 -1.01
N TYR A 56 -15.50 1.80 -2.01
CA TYR A 56 -15.89 3.20 -1.83
C TYR A 56 -17.25 3.33 -1.14
N SER A 57 -17.31 4.17 -0.11
CA SER A 57 -18.53 4.54 0.58
C SER A 57 -18.56 6.05 0.84
N ARG A 58 -19.73 6.58 1.26
CA ARG A 58 -19.83 7.98 1.71
C ARG A 58 -19.18 8.23 3.07
N GLU A 59 -18.96 7.17 3.84
CA GLU A 59 -18.28 7.24 5.13
C GLU A 59 -16.76 7.31 4.91
N PRO A 60 -16.04 8.06 5.76
CA PRO A 60 -14.59 8.18 5.66
C PRO A 60 -13.88 6.85 5.91
N PHE A 61 -12.81 6.59 5.16
CA PHE A 61 -11.84 5.56 5.50
C PHE A 61 -10.87 6.08 6.57
N TYR A 62 -10.77 5.34 7.66
CA TYR A 62 -9.78 5.56 8.73
C TYR A 62 -8.68 4.52 8.62
N PHE A 63 -7.44 4.99 8.53
CA PHE A 63 -6.27 4.13 8.61
C PHE A 63 -5.57 4.36 9.95
N CYS A 64 -5.20 3.28 10.62
CA CYS A 64 -4.60 3.29 11.96
C CYS A 64 -3.35 2.42 12.00
N CYS A 65 -2.33 2.88 12.74
CA CYS A 65 -1.08 2.17 13.01
C CYS A 65 -0.61 2.49 14.44
N CYS A 66 0.36 1.72 14.93
CA CYS A 66 1.05 2.04 16.17
C CYS A 66 1.86 3.33 16.03
N GLN A 67 1.90 4.15 17.09
CA GLN A 67 2.55 5.46 17.03
C GLN A 67 4.08 5.36 16.93
N ASP A 68 4.65 4.35 17.57
CA ASP A 68 6.10 4.20 17.72
C ASP A 68 6.72 3.28 16.66
N THR A 69 6.00 3.01 15.56
CA THR A 69 6.44 2.12 14.47
C THR A 69 6.43 2.83 13.12
N ASP A 70 7.61 3.26 12.67
CA ASP A 70 7.77 3.92 11.36
C ASP A 70 7.38 2.99 10.19
N GLU A 71 7.55 1.68 10.35
CA GLU A 71 7.17 0.65 9.39
C GLU A 71 5.63 0.59 9.20
N ASP A 72 4.86 0.50 10.30
CA ASP A 72 3.41 0.47 10.22
C ASP A 72 2.88 1.78 9.63
N ARG A 73 3.48 2.91 10.04
CA ARG A 73 3.11 4.23 9.52
C ARG A 73 3.32 4.31 8.01
N SER A 74 4.45 3.80 7.51
CA SER A 74 4.75 3.76 6.08
C SER A 74 3.74 2.90 5.31
N THR A 75 3.38 1.74 5.85
CA THR A 75 2.37 0.84 5.28
C THR A 75 0.98 1.50 5.23
N VAL A 76 0.56 2.15 6.30
CA VAL A 76 -0.72 2.87 6.37
C VAL A 76 -0.77 4.05 5.41
N LEU A 77 0.30 4.84 5.32
CA LEU A 77 0.40 5.96 4.37
C LEU A 77 0.30 5.46 2.92
N TYR A 78 0.95 4.34 2.61
CA TYR A 78 0.88 3.73 1.29
C TYR A 78 -0.54 3.26 0.95
N LEU A 79 -1.23 2.58 1.88
CA LEU A 79 -2.62 2.17 1.69
C LEU A 79 -3.57 3.37 1.51
N GLN A 80 -3.34 4.45 2.25
CA GLN A 80 -4.09 5.70 2.11
C GLN A 80 -3.89 6.30 0.71
N ASP A 81 -2.66 6.34 0.21
CA ASP A 81 -2.34 6.83 -1.12
C ASP A 81 -3.02 5.98 -2.21
N CYS A 82 -3.00 4.64 -2.10
CA CYS A 82 -3.77 3.77 -2.99
C CYS A 82 -5.28 4.07 -2.95
N ALA A 83 -5.85 4.26 -1.77
CA ALA A 83 -7.27 4.60 -1.62
C ALA A 83 -7.61 5.98 -2.21
N SER A 84 -6.68 6.94 -2.14
CA SER A 84 -6.85 8.28 -2.70
C SER A 84 -6.82 8.33 -4.23
N ARG A 85 -6.17 7.34 -4.86
CA ARG A 85 -6.05 7.21 -6.32
C ARG A 85 -7.29 6.62 -6.99
N GLN A 86 -8.32 6.25 -6.22
CA GLN A 86 -9.64 5.99 -6.77
C GLN A 86 -10.06 7.18 -7.64
N GLY A 87 -10.40 6.91 -8.90
CA GLY A 87 -10.47 7.90 -9.97
C GLY A 87 -10.95 9.29 -9.54
N ARG A 88 -10.19 10.32 -9.95
CA ARG A 88 -10.33 11.78 -9.78
C ARG A 88 -11.75 12.40 -10.00
N SER A 89 -12.79 11.59 -10.17
CA SER A 89 -14.17 11.95 -10.52
C SER A 89 -15.22 11.59 -9.45
N ARG A 90 -14.90 10.78 -8.42
CA ARG A 90 -15.78 10.57 -7.26
C ARG A 90 -15.24 11.37 -6.07
N GLY A 91 -16.03 12.34 -5.60
CA GLY A 91 -15.62 13.30 -4.57
C GLY A 91 -14.89 12.64 -3.39
N LEU A 92 -13.65 13.09 -3.16
CA LEU A 92 -12.76 12.67 -2.08
C LEU A 92 -13.36 13.08 -0.72
N SER A 93 -14.26 12.27 -0.19
CA SER A 93 -14.79 12.47 1.15
C SER A 93 -13.83 11.86 2.17
N THR A 94 -12.76 12.62 2.42
CA THR A 94 -11.97 12.63 3.66
C THR A 94 -11.31 11.29 4.04
N LEU A 95 -10.09 11.06 3.55
CA LEU A 95 -9.20 10.05 4.14
C LEU A 95 -8.57 10.62 5.40
N LYS A 96 -8.68 9.90 6.53
CA LYS A 96 -8.00 10.29 7.77
C LYS A 96 -7.04 9.19 8.19
N ILE A 97 -5.81 9.59 8.48
CA ILE A 97 -4.94 8.78 9.34
C ILE A 97 -5.26 9.18 10.76
N SER A 98 -5.59 8.20 11.58
CA SER A 98 -5.63 8.36 13.02
C SER A 98 -4.61 7.42 13.61
N VAL A 99 -3.53 7.99 14.14
CA VAL A 99 -2.52 7.23 14.89
C VAL A 99 -3.10 7.00 16.28
N TRP A 100 -3.49 5.76 16.57
CA TRP A 100 -3.89 5.33 17.91
C TRP A 100 -3.17 4.01 18.20
N ALA A 101 -2.19 4.06 19.10
CA ALA A 101 -1.86 2.90 19.91
C ALA A 101 -1.54 3.39 21.31
N SER A 102 -2.53 3.30 22.19
CA SER A 102 -2.24 3.00 23.59
C SER A 102 -2.96 1.71 23.91
N ALA A 103 -2.29 0.58 23.74
CA ALA A 103 -2.52 -0.52 24.66
C ALA A 103 -1.70 -0.22 25.92
N ALA A 104 -2.11 0.80 26.67
CA ALA A 104 -1.93 0.75 28.11
C ALA A 104 -3.23 0.12 28.61
N TYR A 105 -3.11 -1.07 29.20
CA TYR A 105 -4.13 -1.65 30.07
C TYR A 105 -4.62 -0.60 31.08
#